data_AF-A0AB37GDD1-F1
#
_entry.id   AF-A0AB37GDD1-F1
#
_cell.length_a   1.000
_cell.length_b   1.000
_cell.length_c   1.000
_cell.angle_alpha   90.00
_cell.angle_beta   90.00
_cell.angle_gamma   90.00
#
_symmetry.space_group_name_H-M   'P 1'
#
loop_
_entity.id
_entity.type
_entity.pdbx_description
1 polymer ?
#
loop_
_entity_poly.entity_id
_entity_poly.type
_entity_poly.pdbx_seq_one_letter_code
_entity_poly.pdbx_strand_id
1 'polypeptide(L)'
;MITITTKARTVLQTLNTPELRDKASEKARNHGLLSGVTGDSLALAELLKNSEDIDTDTLQEFYAQGLIGFYDYASTHYYVKNPKVSMLDKFLNGDKIYWNSYQ
;
A
#
# COMPACT_ATOMS: atom_id res chain seq x y z
N MET A 1 -22.34 1.17 8.01
CA MET A 1 -21.94 0.91 6.63
C MET A 1 -20.67 1.69 6.37
N ILE A 2 -19.56 1.02 6.06
CA ILE A 2 -18.30 1.70 5.72
C ILE A 2 -18.47 2.32 4.33
N THR A 3 -18.11 3.60 4.19
CA THR A 3 -18.13 4.27 2.89
C THR A 3 -16.85 3.94 2.15
N ILE A 4 -16.95 3.28 0.99
CA ILE A 4 -15.78 2.99 0.16
C ILE A 4 -15.21 4.29 -0.41
N THR A 5 -13.97 4.61 -0.07
CA THR A 5 -13.30 5.82 -0.55
C THR A 5 -12.65 5.60 -1.91
N THR A 6 -12.43 6.69 -2.66
CA THR A 6 -11.70 6.66 -3.93
C THR A 6 -10.27 6.17 -3.72
N LYS A 7 -9.60 6.61 -2.65
CA LYS A 7 -8.22 6.21 -2.35
C LYS A 7 -8.11 4.71 -2.10
N ALA A 8 -9.02 4.13 -1.31
CA ALA A 8 -9.05 2.68 -1.08
C ALA A 8 -9.15 1.90 -2.41
N ARG A 9 -10.03 2.34 -3.32
CA ARG A 9 -10.14 1.73 -4.67
C ARG A 9 -8.85 1.88 -5.47
N THR A 10 -8.25 3.07 -5.48
CA THR A 10 -7.00 3.32 -6.22
C THR A 10 -5.86 2.47 -5.69
N VAL A 11 -5.71 2.34 -4.37
CA VAL A 11 -4.66 1.51 -3.77
C VAL A 11 -4.86 0.04 -4.13
N LEU A 12 -6.10 -0.48 -4.03
CA LEU A 12 -6.40 -1.85 -4.43
C LEU A 12 -6.17 -2.11 -5.93
N GLN A 13 -6.52 -1.15 -6.80
CA GLN A 13 -6.29 -1.24 -8.24
C GLN A 13 -4.81 -1.14 -8.61
N THR A 14 -4.02 -0.38 -7.86
CA THR A 14 -2.59 -0.23 -8.08
C THR A 14 -1.84 -1.48 -7.60
N LEU A 15 -2.20 -1.97 -6.41
CA LEU A 15 -1.68 -3.21 -5.83
C LEU A 15 -2.65 -4.34 -6.15
N ASN A 16 -2.84 -4.61 -7.44
CA ASN A 16 -3.93 -5.45 -7.95
C ASN A 16 -3.77 -6.96 -7.67
N THR A 17 -2.56 -7.46 -7.39
CA THR A 17 -2.35 -8.88 -7.04
C THR A 17 -2.05 -9.08 -5.55
N PRO A 18 -2.41 -10.25 -4.98
CA PRO A 18 -2.07 -10.57 -3.59
C PRO A 18 -0.57 -10.45 -3.30
N GLU A 19 0.28 -10.89 -4.23
CA GLU A 19 1.74 -10.85 -4.06
C GLU A 19 2.29 -9.41 -4.00
N LEU A 20 1.70 -8.48 -4.76
CA LEU A 20 2.05 -7.06 -4.68
C LEU A 20 1.59 -6.47 -3.35
N ARG A 21 0.39 -6.81 -2.89
CA ARG A 21 -0.12 -6.34 -1.59
C ARG A 21 0.73 -6.86 -0.43
N ASP A 22 1.10 -8.13 -0.44
CA ASP A 22 1.96 -8.72 0.59
C ASP A 22 3.32 -8.05 0.68
N LYS A 23 3.98 -7.86 -0.48
CA LYS A 23 5.27 -7.16 -0.55
C LYS A 23 5.16 -5.71 -0.10
N ALA A 24 4.09 -5.01 -0.46
CA ALA A 24 3.85 -3.63 -0.06
C ALA A 24 3.63 -3.52 1.45
N SER A 25 2.80 -4.40 2.01
CA SER A 25 2.49 -4.47 3.44
C SER A 25 3.74 -4.81 4.26
N GLU A 26 4.54 -5.79 3.83
CA GLU A 26 5.81 -6.13 4.47
C GLU A 26 6.77 -4.93 4.48
N LYS A 27 6.91 -4.25 3.33
CA LYS A 27 7.71 -3.03 3.20
C LYS A 27 7.22 -1.92 4.12
N ALA A 28 5.91 -1.70 4.20
CA ALA A 28 5.33 -0.72 5.11
C ALA A 28 5.70 -1.00 6.56
N ARG A 29 5.56 -2.26 6.99
CA ARG A 29 5.86 -2.70 8.35
C ARG A 29 7.33 -2.55 8.70
N ASN A 30 8.22 -3.02 7.82
CA ASN A 30 9.67 -2.98 8.05
C ASN A 30 10.23 -1.56 8.09
N HIS A 31 9.53 -0.60 7.49
CA HIS A 31 9.95 0.80 7.43
C HIS A 31 9.08 1.74 8.27
N GLY A 32 8.22 1.20 9.13
CA GLY A 32 7.44 1.99 10.09
C GLY A 32 6.39 2.91 9.46
N LEU A 33 5.83 2.53 8.30
CA LEU A 33 4.85 3.32 7.55
C LEU A 33 3.39 3.13 8.00
N LEU A 34 3.16 2.42 9.11
CA LEU A 34 1.82 2.22 9.65
C LEU A 34 1.38 3.52 10.34
N SER A 35 0.37 4.17 9.77
CA SER A 35 -0.12 5.50 10.18
C SER A 35 -1.38 5.45 11.05
N GLY A 36 -1.72 4.27 11.59
CA GLY A 36 -2.92 4.06 12.39
C GLY A 36 -4.20 4.00 11.53
N VAL A 37 -5.34 3.87 12.22
CA VAL A 37 -6.64 3.65 11.58
C VAL A 37 -7.15 4.95 10.95
N THR A 38 -7.47 4.88 9.65
CA THR A 38 -8.06 5.98 8.88
C THR A 38 -9.33 5.53 8.15
N GLY A 39 -10.14 6.47 7.67
CA GLY A 39 -11.29 6.15 6.84
C GLY A 39 -10.91 5.37 5.57
N ASP A 40 -9.74 5.68 4.99
CA ASP A 40 -9.22 4.96 3.81
C ASP A 40 -8.77 3.54 4.15
N SER A 41 -8.12 3.32 5.29
CA SER A 41 -7.72 1.97 5.69
C SER A 41 -8.92 1.10 6.05
N LEU A 42 -9.95 1.67 6.70
CA LEU A 42 -11.20 0.96 6.99
C LEU A 42 -11.94 0.61 5.69
N ALA A 43 -12.03 1.55 4.75
CA ALA A 43 -12.61 1.32 3.43
C ALA A 43 -11.86 0.26 2.62
N LEU A 44 -10.52 0.25 2.69
CA LEU A 44 -9.70 -0.74 2.01
C LEU A 44 -9.83 -2.13 2.66
N ALA A 45 -9.88 -2.21 3.99
CA ALA A 45 -10.15 -3.46 4.69
C ALA A 45 -11.50 -4.05 4.28
N GLU A 46 -12.55 -3.23 4.21
CA GLU A 46 -13.87 -3.64 3.71
C GLU A 46 -13.82 -4.14 2.26
N LEU A 47 -13.06 -3.49 1.38
CA LEU A 47 -12.88 -3.98 0.01
C LEU A 47 -12.20 -5.35 -0.04
N LEU A 48 -11.14 -5.54 0.75
CA LEU A 48 -10.37 -6.78 0.81
C LEU A 48 -11.21 -7.94 1.37
N LYS A 49 -11.99 -7.67 2.42
CA LYS A 49 -12.95 -8.63 2.99
C LYS A 49 -13.91 -9.16 1.94
N ASN A 50 -14.48 -8.25 1.16
CA ASN A 50 -15.44 -8.58 0.11
C ASN A 50 -14.80 -9.25 -1.13
N SER A 51 -13.48 -9.10 -1.35
CA SER A 51 -12.80 -9.63 -2.54
C SER A 51 -12.05 -10.94 -2.31
N GLU A 52 -11.58 -11.22 -1.10
CA GLU A 52 -10.67 -12.35 -0.83
C GLU A 52 -11.21 -13.39 0.16
N ASP A 53 -12.41 -13.20 0.72
CA ASP A 53 -13.05 -14.15 1.65
C ASP A 53 -12.17 -14.47 2.89
N ILE A 54 -11.31 -13.51 3.26
CA ILE A 54 -10.44 -13.60 4.44
C ILE A 54 -11.21 -13.05 5.65
N ASP A 55 -11.50 -13.90 6.64
CA ASP A 55 -12.41 -13.59 7.76
C ASP A 55 -11.65 -13.15 9.03
N THR A 56 -10.76 -12.15 8.91
CA THR A 56 -9.98 -11.62 10.06
C THR A 56 -9.93 -10.10 10.07
N ASP A 57 -11.00 -9.48 10.57
CA ASP A 57 -11.22 -8.01 10.55
C ASP A 57 -10.00 -7.19 11.04
N THR A 58 -9.34 -7.63 12.12
CA THR A 58 -8.18 -6.90 12.69
C THR A 58 -6.91 -7.06 11.86
N LEU A 59 -6.67 -8.23 11.27
CA LEU A 59 -5.50 -8.46 10.41
C LEU A 59 -5.65 -7.70 9.10
N GLN A 60 -6.87 -7.64 8.55
CA GLN A 60 -7.17 -6.84 7.37
C GLN A 60 -6.98 -5.34 7.62
N GLU A 61 -7.30 -4.85 8.81
CA GLU A 61 -7.11 -3.44 9.14
C GLU A 61 -5.63 -3.06 9.18
N PHE A 62 -4.78 -3.85 9.87
CA PHE A 62 -3.32 -3.62 9.86
C PHE A 62 -2.71 -3.76 8.47
N TYR A 63 -3.21 -4.74 7.70
CA TYR A 63 -2.79 -4.94 6.33
C TYR A 63 -3.14 -3.73 5.45
N ALA A 64 -4.39 -3.28 5.50
CA ALA A 64 -4.87 -2.10 4.77
C ALA A 64 -4.10 -0.83 5.16
N GLN A 65 -3.81 -0.62 6.45
CA GLN A 65 -2.94 0.47 6.90
C GLN A 65 -1.56 0.40 6.23
N GLY A 66 -0.96 -0.79 6.17
CA GLY A 66 0.32 -1.01 5.49
C GLY A 66 0.25 -0.68 3.99
N LEU A 67 -0.81 -1.11 3.30
CA LEU A 67 -1.00 -0.83 1.88
C LEU A 67 -1.15 0.67 1.59
N ILE A 68 -1.99 1.37 2.37
CA ILE A 68 -2.17 2.83 2.25
C ILE A 68 -0.84 3.54 2.55
N GLY A 69 -0.19 3.19 3.66
CA GLY A 69 1.06 3.83 4.09
C GLY A 69 2.19 3.63 3.07
N PHE A 70 2.35 2.43 2.53
CA PHE A 70 3.32 2.18 1.45
C PHE A 70 2.97 2.95 0.18
N TYR A 71 1.71 2.95 -0.25
CA TYR A 71 1.29 3.67 -1.44
C TYR A 71 1.58 5.17 -1.35
N ASP A 72 1.21 5.79 -0.22
CA ASP A 72 1.45 7.22 0.01
C ASP A 72 2.94 7.57 0.02
N TYR A 73 3.74 6.76 0.69
CA TYR A 73 5.19 6.95 0.73
C TYR A 73 5.80 6.75 -0.66
N ALA A 74 5.50 5.62 -1.31
CA ALA A 74 6.15 5.23 -2.55
C ALA A 74 5.74 6.13 -3.74
N SER A 75 4.53 6.69 -3.73
CA SER A 75 4.06 7.63 -4.77
C SER A 75 4.67 9.03 -4.66
N THR A 76 5.23 9.38 -3.50
CA THR A 76 5.80 10.71 -3.24
C THR A 76 7.32 10.73 -3.21
N HIS A 77 7.96 9.57 -3.06
CA HIS A 77 9.42 9.45 -2.98
C HIS A 77 10.00 9.02 -4.33
N TYR A 78 10.90 9.85 -4.88
CA TYR A 78 11.46 9.66 -6.22
C TYR A 78 12.95 9.36 -6.18
N TYR A 79 13.42 8.59 -7.16
CA TYR A 79 14.83 8.28 -7.27
C TYR A 79 15.64 9.57 -7.39
N VAL A 80 16.68 9.71 -6.56
CA VAL A 80 17.48 10.94 -6.44
C VAL A 80 18.33 11.22 -7.70
N LYS A 81 18.50 10.23 -8.58
CA LYS A 81 19.25 10.37 -9.84
C LYS A 81 18.30 10.40 -11.05
N ASN A 82 18.82 10.87 -12.19
CA ASN A 82 18.08 10.92 -13.45
C ASN A 82 17.96 9.50 -14.07
N PRO A 83 16.80 9.06 -14.56
CA PRO A 83 15.50 9.76 -14.63
C PRO A 83 14.72 9.76 -13.30
N LYS A 84 13.86 10.77 -13.09
CA LYS A 84 12.88 10.80 -11.99
C LYS A 84 11.87 9.65 -12.16
N VAL A 85 12.01 8.62 -11.34
CA VAL A 85 11.11 7.46 -11.28
C VAL A 85 10.64 7.33 -9.84
N SER A 86 9.33 7.18 -9.61
CA SER A 86 8.82 7.02 -8.25
C SER A 86 9.22 5.66 -7.68
N MET A 87 9.29 5.56 -6.36
CA MET A 87 9.46 4.27 -5.69
C MET A 87 8.32 3.31 -6.05
N LEU A 88 7.11 3.85 -6.25
CA LEU A 88 5.95 3.08 -6.67
C LEU A 88 6.14 2.47 -8.06
N ASP A 89 6.63 3.23 -9.05
CA ASP A 89 6.89 2.70 -10.40
C ASP A 89 7.88 1.54 -10.37
N LYS A 90 8.99 1.71 -9.63
CA LYS A 90 9.99 0.65 -9.43
C LYS A 90 9.39 -0.56 -8.72
N PHE A 91 8.57 -0.34 -7.70
CA PHE A 91 7.89 -1.41 -6.98
C PHE A 91 7.00 -2.23 -7.92
N LEU A 92 6.17 -1.56 -8.73
CA LEU A 92 5.24 -2.20 -9.66
C LEU A 92 5.97 -2.95 -10.78
N ASN A 93 7.14 -2.46 -11.21
CA ASN A 93 7.98 -3.15 -12.19
C ASN A 93 8.76 -4.34 -11.60
N GLY A 94 8.68 -4.58 -10.28
CA GLY A 94 9.43 -5.64 -9.61
C GLY A 94 10.91 -5.33 -9.41
N ASP A 95 11.30 -4.06 -9.56
CA ASP A 95 12.68 -3.62 -9.40
C ASP A 95 13.11 -3.63 -7.93
N LYS A 96 14.43 -3.75 -7.72
CA LYS A 96 15.02 -3.61 -6.39
C LYS A 96 14.90 -2.16 -5.91
N ILE A 97 14.28 -1.99 -4.74
CA ILE A 97 14.12 -0.70 -4.05
C ILE A 97 15.26 -0.52 -3.05
N TYR A 98 16.08 0.50 -3.28
CA TYR A 98 17.07 0.99 -2.34
C TYR A 98 16.51 2.24 -1.65
N TRP A 99 15.89 2.08 -0.48
CA TRP A 99 15.13 3.14 0.22
C TRP A 99 15.89 4.47 0.33
N ASN A 100 17.17 4.43 0.73
CA ASN A 100 18.02 5.63 0.87
C ASN A 100 18.29 6.37 -0.45
N SER A 101 17.93 5.79 -1.60
CA SER A 101 18.06 6.41 -2.92
C SER A 101 16.80 7.16 -3.36
N TYR A 102 15.78 7.25 -2.50
CA TYR A 102 14.55 7.99 -2.77
C TYR A 102 14.40 9.14 -1.76
N GLN A 103 13.96 10.30 -2.26
CA GLN A 103 13.69 11.53 -1.50
C GLN A 103 12.40 12.18 -1.96
#